data_AF-A0A3L7RZB5-F1
#
_entry.id   AF-A0A3L7RZB5-F1
#
_cell.length_a   1.000
_cell.length_b   1.000
_cell.length_c   1.000
_cell.angle_alpha   90.00
_cell.angle_beta   90.00
_cell.angle_gamma   90.00
#
_symmetry.space_group_name_H-M   'P 1'
#
loop_
_entity.id
_entity.type
_entity.pdbx_description
1 polymer ?
#
loop_
_entity_poly.entity_id
_entity_poly.type
_entity_poly.pdbx_seq_one_letter_code
_entity_poly.pdbx_strand_id
1 'polypeptide(L)'
;MNSRYFPTSLLALTAAAIGAGFTTNDSLSAQDAAGKTASGVVYLDANQNHVRDTDEKPLPDVKVSNGRDVVATDADGKYSLPVDNDTIVFVIKPRGYRTVQDENHISRFYYIHKPEGSPKLDFPGVEPTGPLPSSIDFPLYAVEEPDAFDVIFFGDPQPRDQKEIDYIAHDVVEDLVGVKAAFGVTLGDILFDDLSLFDSFNRTLGKIGVPWYNVIGNHDINFASENDELSDETYERVYGP
;
A
#
# COMPACT_ATOMS: atom_id res chain seq x y z
N MET A 1 19.14 -43.72 30.13
CA MET A 1 18.89 -45.17 29.99
C MET A 1 17.49 -45.50 30.50
N ASN A 2 16.49 -45.57 29.61
CA ASN A 2 15.73 -46.79 29.35
C ASN A 2 14.63 -46.49 28.33
N SER A 3 14.95 -46.88 27.10
CA SER A 3 14.05 -47.15 25.99
C SER A 3 12.94 -48.11 26.41
N ARG A 4 11.71 -47.87 25.92
CA ARG A 4 10.76 -48.96 25.64
C ARG A 4 10.09 -48.73 24.30
N TYR A 5 10.39 -49.69 23.43
CA TYR A 5 9.95 -49.89 22.07
C TYR A 5 8.79 -50.90 22.01
N PHE A 6 8.08 -50.85 20.87
CA PHE A 6 7.24 -51.86 20.21
C PHE A 6 5.78 -52.10 20.69
N PRO A 7 4.86 -52.59 19.81
CA PRO A 7 4.99 -52.91 18.38
C PRO A 7 3.91 -52.34 17.43
N THR A 8 4.28 -52.30 16.15
CA THR A 8 3.45 -52.29 14.94
C THR A 8 2.53 -53.51 14.84
N SER A 9 1.26 -53.29 14.50
CA SER A 9 0.36 -54.32 13.98
C SER A 9 -0.23 -53.88 12.65
N LEU A 10 0.09 -54.66 11.63
CA LEU A 10 -0.38 -54.60 10.26
C LEU A 10 -1.82 -55.11 10.21
N LEU A 11 -2.78 -54.31 9.73
CA LEU A 11 -4.11 -54.79 9.37
C LEU A 11 -4.33 -54.57 7.88
N ALA A 12 -4.30 -55.67 7.13
CA ALA A 12 -4.75 -55.70 5.75
C ALA A 12 -6.29 -55.63 5.73
N LEU A 13 -6.85 -54.62 5.07
CA LEU A 13 -8.27 -54.60 4.72
C LEU A 13 -8.43 -54.69 3.20
N THR A 14 -9.14 -55.73 2.81
CA THR A 14 -9.59 -56.10 1.47
C THR A 14 -10.37 -54.99 0.77
N ALA A 15 -10.01 -54.72 -0.48
CA ALA A 15 -10.75 -53.86 -1.39
C ALA A 15 -12.04 -54.54 -1.87
N ALA A 16 -13.18 -53.90 -1.63
CA ALA A 16 -14.43 -54.19 -2.32
C ALA A 16 -14.72 -53.05 -3.29
N ALA A 17 -14.70 -53.35 -4.58
CA ALA A 17 -15.06 -52.42 -5.64
C ALA A 17 -16.59 -52.26 -5.68
N ILE A 18 -17.06 -51.04 -5.45
CA ILE A 18 -18.43 -50.61 -5.80
C ILE A 18 -18.27 -49.38 -6.68
N GLY A 19 -18.63 -49.55 -7.95
CA GLY A 19 -18.70 -48.46 -8.91
C GLY A 19 -19.87 -47.55 -8.61
N ALA A 20 -19.58 -46.25 -8.54
CA ALA A 20 -20.55 -45.17 -8.71
C ALA A 20 -19.83 -44.06 -9.50
N GLY A 21 -20.51 -43.54 -10.52
CA GLY A 21 -19.91 -42.72 -11.58
C GLY A 21 -19.19 -41.48 -11.07
N PHE A 22 -17.93 -41.32 -11.49
CA PHE A 22 -17.26 -40.04 -11.52
C PHE A 22 -17.81 -39.24 -12.69
N THR A 23 -18.71 -38.31 -12.42
CA THR A 23 -18.86 -37.11 -13.24
C THR A 23 -18.16 -35.99 -12.48
N THR A 24 -16.87 -35.81 -12.73
CA THR A 24 -16.19 -34.57 -12.39
C THR A 24 -16.79 -33.50 -13.29
N ASN A 25 -17.78 -32.77 -12.79
CA ASN A 25 -18.06 -31.43 -13.29
C ASN A 25 -16.92 -30.51 -12.79
N ASP A 26 -15.71 -30.79 -13.26
CA ASP A 26 -14.60 -29.85 -13.27
C ASP A 26 -14.84 -28.88 -14.41
N SER A 27 -15.81 -28.00 -14.19
CA SER A 27 -15.99 -26.79 -14.95
C SER A 27 -16.45 -25.69 -14.00
N LEU A 28 -15.70 -25.52 -12.91
CA LEU A 28 -15.58 -24.22 -12.26
C LEU A 28 -14.72 -23.37 -13.18
N SER A 29 -15.42 -22.64 -14.05
CA SER A 29 -15.04 -21.38 -14.68
C SER A 29 -13.58 -20.94 -14.47
N ALA A 30 -12.67 -21.49 -15.28
CA ALA A 30 -11.41 -20.81 -15.63
C ALA A 30 -11.66 -19.70 -16.67
N GLN A 31 -12.70 -18.90 -16.44
CA GLN A 31 -13.10 -17.75 -17.25
C GLN A 31 -13.32 -16.56 -16.31
N ASP A 32 -12.25 -16.10 -15.67
CA ASP A 32 -12.20 -14.75 -15.06
C ASP A 32 -10.77 -14.18 -14.95
N ALA A 33 -9.80 -14.74 -15.69
CA ALA A 33 -8.39 -14.34 -15.62
C ALA A 33 -7.90 -13.60 -16.88
N ALA A 34 -8.77 -12.84 -17.56
CA ALA A 34 -8.31 -11.78 -18.43
C ALA A 34 -8.19 -10.51 -17.57
N GLY A 35 -7.05 -10.34 -16.90
CA GLY A 35 -6.78 -9.17 -16.06
C GLY A 35 -7.11 -7.88 -16.82
N LYS A 36 -7.82 -6.97 -16.15
CA LYS A 36 -8.10 -5.64 -16.72
C LYS A 36 -6.75 -4.94 -16.92
N THR A 37 -6.72 -3.95 -17.82
CA THR A 37 -5.51 -3.17 -18.05
C THR A 37 -5.73 -1.76 -17.54
N ALA A 38 -5.00 -1.39 -16.49
CA ALA A 38 -4.90 -0.01 -16.06
C ALA A 38 -3.97 0.75 -17.00
N SER A 39 -4.36 1.96 -17.37
CA SER A 39 -3.53 2.87 -18.16
C SER A 39 -3.61 4.26 -17.58
N GLY A 40 -2.58 5.05 -17.81
CA GLY A 40 -2.62 6.46 -17.50
C GLY A 40 -1.36 7.18 -17.90
N VAL A 41 -1.19 8.41 -17.41
CA VAL A 41 -0.11 9.30 -17.79
C VAL A 41 0.61 9.87 -16.58
N VAL A 42 1.94 9.85 -16.63
CA VAL A 42 2.77 10.63 -15.71
C VAL A 42 3.14 11.94 -16.38
N TYR A 43 2.90 13.05 -15.70
CA TYR A 43 3.06 14.40 -16.25
C TYR A 43 3.64 15.36 -15.21
N LEU A 44 4.24 16.44 -15.70
CA LEU A 44 4.66 17.56 -14.87
C LEU A 44 3.44 18.45 -14.62
N ASP A 45 2.92 18.41 -13.40
CA ASP A 45 1.88 19.32 -12.93
C ASP A 45 2.53 20.64 -12.50
N ALA A 46 2.59 21.58 -13.43
CA ALA A 46 3.30 22.84 -13.23
C ALA A 46 2.46 23.84 -12.43
N ASN A 47 1.12 23.75 -12.51
CA ASN A 47 0.20 24.69 -11.87
C ASN A 47 -0.30 24.20 -10.50
N GLN A 48 0.02 22.97 -10.13
CA GLN A 48 -0.30 22.31 -8.87
C GLN A 48 -1.79 22.11 -8.61
N ASN A 49 -2.57 21.84 -9.66
CA ASN A 49 -4.01 21.62 -9.56
C ASN A 49 -4.41 20.14 -9.48
N HIS A 50 -3.47 19.21 -9.63
CA HIS A 50 -3.63 17.75 -9.62
C HIS A 50 -4.51 17.21 -10.77
N VAL A 51 -4.73 18.00 -11.80
CA VAL A 51 -5.55 17.69 -12.96
C VAL A 51 -4.69 17.82 -14.20
N ARG A 52 -4.66 16.76 -15.01
CA ARG A 52 -3.90 16.79 -16.25
C ARG A 52 -4.50 17.77 -17.25
N ASP A 53 -3.81 18.87 -17.47
CA ASP A 53 -4.16 19.88 -18.47
C ASP A 53 -3.55 19.56 -19.84
N THR A 54 -4.08 20.15 -20.91
CA THR A 54 -3.69 19.82 -22.30
C THR A 54 -2.28 20.31 -22.68
N ASP A 55 -1.76 21.30 -21.97
CA ASP A 55 -0.45 21.92 -22.18
C ASP A 55 0.64 21.37 -21.23
N GLU A 56 0.26 20.48 -20.32
CA GLU A 56 1.22 19.91 -19.37
C GLU A 56 2.15 18.90 -20.00
N LYS A 57 3.41 19.00 -19.58
CA LYS A 57 4.48 18.24 -20.20
C LYS A 57 4.41 16.78 -19.75
N PRO A 58 4.32 15.80 -20.68
CA PRO A 58 4.44 14.39 -20.32
C PRO A 58 5.84 14.06 -19.82
N LEU A 59 5.94 13.09 -18.92
CA LEU A 59 7.21 12.63 -18.36
C LEU A 59 7.53 11.21 -18.86
N PRO A 60 8.44 11.06 -19.85
CA PRO A 60 8.89 9.76 -20.32
C PRO A 60 9.84 9.08 -19.33
N ASP A 61 10.02 7.77 -19.48
CA ASP A 61 10.94 6.92 -18.72
C ASP A 61 10.70 6.87 -17.19
N VAL A 62 9.57 7.40 -16.70
CA VAL A 62 9.16 7.29 -15.30
C VAL A 62 8.63 5.88 -15.05
N LYS A 63 9.01 5.28 -13.92
CA LYS A 63 8.59 3.92 -13.59
C LYS A 63 7.24 3.94 -12.88
N VAL A 64 6.36 3.00 -13.25
CA VAL A 64 5.06 2.77 -12.62
C VAL A 64 4.94 1.27 -12.34
N SER A 65 4.35 0.92 -11.19
CA SER A 65 4.26 -0.45 -10.69
C SER A 65 2.84 -0.78 -10.25
N ASN A 66 2.48 -2.07 -10.32
CA ASN A 66 1.28 -2.65 -9.71
C ASN A 66 1.64 -3.58 -8.52
N GLY A 67 2.87 -3.47 -8.00
CA GLY A 67 3.41 -4.37 -6.97
C GLY A 67 4.05 -5.66 -7.50
N ARG A 68 3.83 -6.02 -8.78
CA ARG A 68 4.38 -7.24 -9.41
C ARG A 68 5.23 -6.92 -10.65
N ASP A 69 4.73 -6.05 -11.50
CA ASP A 69 5.32 -5.60 -12.75
C ASP A 69 5.76 -4.14 -12.61
N VAL A 70 6.84 -3.79 -13.32
CA VAL A 70 7.31 -2.40 -13.44
C VAL A 70 7.44 -2.04 -14.92
N VAL A 71 6.75 -0.99 -15.33
CA VAL A 71 6.82 -0.44 -16.69
C VAL A 71 7.41 0.97 -16.68
N ALA A 72 7.97 1.40 -17.81
CA ALA A 72 8.41 2.77 -18.02
C ALA A 72 7.36 3.51 -18.85
N THR A 73 7.13 4.78 -18.55
CA THR A 73 6.30 5.63 -19.41
C THR A 73 6.94 5.85 -20.78
N ASP A 74 6.11 5.92 -21.81
CA ASP A 74 6.56 6.21 -23.18
C ASP A 74 6.86 7.71 -23.41
N ALA A 75 7.15 8.08 -24.66
CA ALA A 75 7.44 9.47 -25.05
C ALA A 75 6.29 10.46 -24.74
N ASP A 76 5.05 9.97 -24.66
CA ASP A 76 3.86 10.74 -24.31
C ASP A 76 3.53 10.63 -22.80
N GLY A 77 4.44 10.06 -21.99
CA GLY A 77 4.25 9.86 -20.56
C GLY A 77 3.26 8.74 -20.21
N LYS A 78 2.82 7.94 -21.19
CA LYS A 78 1.78 6.92 -20.99
C LYS A 78 2.37 5.62 -20.45
N TYR A 79 1.61 4.94 -19.60
CA TYR A 79 1.93 3.59 -19.14
C TYR A 79 0.69 2.68 -19.22
N SER A 80 0.93 1.37 -19.12
CA SER A 80 -0.11 0.35 -19.09
C SER A 80 0.34 -0.84 -18.25
N LEU A 81 -0.52 -1.33 -17.35
CA LEU A 81 -0.24 -2.42 -16.40
C LEU A 81 -1.47 -3.34 -16.28
N PRO A 82 -1.28 -4.67 -16.13
CA PRO A 82 -2.37 -5.55 -15.75
C PRO A 82 -2.80 -5.26 -14.31
N VAL A 83 -4.11 -5.33 -14.06
CA VAL A 83 -4.73 -5.18 -12.74
C VAL A 83 -5.87 -6.19 -12.60
N ASP A 84 -6.13 -6.62 -11.37
CA ASP A 84 -7.34 -7.34 -10.98
C ASP A 84 -8.23 -6.42 -10.14
N ASN A 85 -9.18 -6.97 -9.38
CA ASN A 85 -10.08 -6.17 -8.54
C ASN A 85 -9.45 -5.79 -7.18
N ASP A 86 -8.17 -6.10 -6.97
CA ASP A 86 -7.42 -5.75 -5.78
C ASP A 86 -5.95 -5.43 -6.15
N THR A 87 -5.75 -4.25 -6.71
CA THR A 87 -4.44 -3.83 -7.19
C THR A 87 -4.17 -2.37 -6.85
N ILE A 88 -3.02 -2.10 -6.22
CA ILE A 88 -2.51 -0.74 -6.04
C ILE A 88 -1.54 -0.42 -7.17
N VAL A 89 -1.88 0.61 -7.96
CA VAL A 89 -1.00 1.14 -9.01
C VAL A 89 -0.28 2.37 -8.46
N PHE A 90 1.04 2.45 -8.59
CA PHE A 90 1.82 3.55 -8.01
C PHE A 90 3.00 3.98 -8.87
N VAL A 91 3.30 5.28 -8.83
CA VAL A 91 4.44 5.88 -9.52
C VAL A 91 5.69 5.81 -8.64
N ILE A 92 6.81 5.40 -9.24
CA ILE A 92 8.11 5.44 -8.59
C ILE A 92 8.73 6.80 -8.90
N LYS A 93 8.77 7.64 -7.87
CA LYS A 93 9.28 9.01 -7.92
C LYS A 93 10.69 9.07 -8.56
N PRO A 94 10.87 9.75 -9.71
CA PRO A 94 12.18 10.00 -10.28
C PRO A 94 12.88 11.15 -9.54
N ARG A 95 14.21 11.22 -9.68
CA ARG A 95 15.01 12.34 -9.16
C ARG A 95 14.55 13.68 -9.76
N GLY A 96 14.53 14.73 -8.94
CA GLY A 96 14.17 16.10 -9.35
C GLY A 96 12.66 16.36 -9.38
N TYR A 97 11.87 15.42 -8.86
CA TYR A 97 10.42 15.53 -8.76
C TYR A 97 9.95 15.15 -7.36
N ARG A 98 8.77 15.61 -6.96
CA ARG A 98 8.03 15.09 -5.82
C ARG A 98 6.63 14.67 -6.26
N THR A 99 5.98 13.86 -5.45
CA THR A 99 4.58 13.45 -5.63
C THR A 99 3.65 14.42 -4.92
N VAL A 100 2.34 14.17 -5.03
CA VAL A 100 1.33 14.86 -4.22
C VAL A 100 1.62 14.59 -2.75
N GLN A 101 1.27 15.56 -1.90
CA GLN A 101 1.23 15.40 -0.45
C GLN A 101 -0.16 15.79 0.02
N ASP A 102 -0.66 15.12 1.04
CA ASP A 102 -1.88 15.56 1.73
C ASP A 102 -1.57 16.67 2.75
N GLU A 103 -2.59 17.11 3.48
CA GLU A 103 -2.50 18.16 4.50
C GLU A 103 -1.57 17.82 5.68
N ASN A 104 -1.21 16.55 5.85
CA ASN A 104 -0.29 16.06 6.89
C ASN A 104 1.10 15.76 6.31
N HIS A 105 1.36 16.17 5.07
CA HIS A 105 2.60 15.89 4.32
C HIS A 105 2.83 14.41 3.99
N ILE A 106 1.83 13.54 4.10
CA ILE A 106 1.96 12.16 3.65
C ILE A 106 1.99 12.16 2.13
N SER A 107 3.00 11.50 1.56
CA SER A 107 3.17 11.43 0.11
C SER A 107 2.10 10.53 -0.52
N ARG A 108 1.33 11.07 -1.46
CA ARG A 108 0.29 10.38 -2.23
C ARG A 108 0.80 10.13 -3.65
N PHE A 109 1.13 8.87 -3.94
CA PHE A 109 1.80 8.46 -5.19
C PHE A 109 1.17 7.21 -5.83
N TYR A 110 -0.07 6.89 -5.43
CA TYR A 110 -0.74 5.65 -5.79
C TYR A 110 -2.23 5.87 -6.09
N TYR A 111 -2.82 4.86 -6.71
CA TYR A 111 -4.25 4.68 -6.89
C TYR A 111 -4.60 3.24 -6.48
N ILE A 112 -5.59 3.08 -5.62
CA ILE A 112 -6.10 1.77 -5.22
C ILE A 112 -7.23 1.39 -6.17
N HIS A 113 -7.12 0.23 -6.83
CA HIS A 113 -8.21 -0.37 -7.57
C HIS A 113 -8.83 -1.49 -6.75
N LYS A 114 -9.91 -1.17 -6.02
CA LYS A 114 -10.69 -2.13 -5.23
C LYS A 114 -12.19 -1.86 -5.44
N PRO A 115 -12.79 -2.28 -6.58
CA PRO A 115 -14.14 -1.85 -6.98
C PRO A 115 -15.24 -2.10 -5.95
N GLU A 116 -15.14 -3.21 -5.23
CA GLU A 116 -16.09 -3.64 -4.20
C GLU A 116 -15.66 -3.18 -2.79
N GLY A 117 -14.50 -2.54 -2.65
CA GLY A 117 -13.92 -2.14 -1.39
C GLY A 117 -13.41 -3.32 -0.56
N SER A 118 -12.91 -3.02 0.62
CA SER A 118 -12.46 -4.00 1.60
C SER A 118 -13.65 -4.72 2.25
N PRO A 119 -13.45 -5.93 2.78
CA PRO A 119 -14.45 -6.57 3.63
C PRO A 119 -14.74 -5.73 4.88
N LYS A 120 -15.79 -6.10 5.60
CA LYS A 120 -16.08 -5.50 6.90
C LYS A 120 -15.02 -5.94 7.91
N LEU A 121 -14.29 -4.99 8.45
CA LEU A 121 -13.22 -5.17 9.43
C LEU A 121 -13.51 -4.37 10.71
N ASP A 122 -12.74 -4.63 11.77
CA ASP A 122 -12.83 -3.86 13.02
C ASP A 122 -12.38 -2.42 12.81
N PHE A 123 -11.29 -2.22 12.05
CA PHE A 123 -10.90 -0.92 11.53
C PHE A 123 -11.23 -0.84 10.04
N PRO A 124 -11.92 0.21 9.57
CA PRO A 124 -12.34 0.28 8.17
C PRO A 124 -11.16 0.20 7.20
N GLY A 125 -11.29 -0.65 6.19
CA GLY A 125 -10.40 -0.69 5.03
C GLY A 125 -10.80 0.33 3.96
N VAL A 126 -10.31 0.15 2.74
CA VAL A 126 -10.61 0.91 1.53
C VAL A 126 -12.11 0.86 1.19
N GLU A 127 -12.73 2.01 1.02
CA GLU A 127 -14.11 2.11 0.51
C GLU A 127 -14.20 1.67 -0.96
N PRO A 128 -15.37 1.22 -1.46
CA PRO A 128 -15.54 0.83 -2.86
C PRO A 128 -15.06 1.90 -3.84
N THR A 129 -14.01 1.59 -4.61
CA THR A 129 -13.40 2.55 -5.54
C THR A 129 -14.22 2.73 -6.82
N GLY A 130 -15.20 1.84 -7.05
CA GLY A 130 -15.96 1.77 -8.29
C GLY A 130 -15.17 1.12 -9.44
N PRO A 131 -15.71 1.17 -10.67
CA PRO A 131 -15.07 0.57 -11.83
C PRO A 131 -13.71 1.21 -12.13
N LEU A 132 -12.84 0.49 -12.83
CA LEU A 132 -11.54 1.00 -13.26
C LEU A 132 -11.73 2.30 -14.07
N PRO A 133 -11.11 3.42 -13.70
CA PRO A 133 -11.23 4.67 -14.44
C PRO A 133 -10.56 4.55 -15.81
N SER A 134 -10.94 5.43 -16.73
CA SER A 134 -10.35 5.47 -18.09
C SER A 134 -8.86 5.84 -18.10
N SER A 135 -8.40 6.54 -17.05
CA SER A 135 -7.00 6.93 -16.87
C SER A 135 -6.68 7.00 -15.38
N ILE A 136 -5.51 6.52 -14.99
CA ILE A 136 -4.90 6.72 -13.67
C ILE A 136 -3.69 7.62 -13.88
N ASP A 137 -3.86 8.92 -13.71
CA ASP A 137 -2.81 9.89 -14.02
C ASP A 137 -2.03 10.26 -12.76
N PHE A 138 -0.70 10.35 -12.87
CA PHE A 138 0.20 10.70 -11.77
C PHE A 138 0.84 12.07 -12.01
N PRO A 139 0.40 13.13 -11.31
CA PRO A 139 1.09 14.42 -11.33
C PRO A 139 2.40 14.32 -10.55
N LEU A 140 3.47 14.87 -11.14
CA LEU A 140 4.75 15.08 -10.49
C LEU A 140 5.10 16.57 -10.52
N TYR A 141 5.75 17.04 -9.45
CA TYR A 141 6.15 18.44 -9.30
C TYR A 141 7.66 18.54 -9.36
N ALA A 142 8.20 19.38 -10.24
CA ALA A 142 9.63 19.63 -10.30
C ALA A 142 10.13 20.23 -8.97
N VAL A 143 11.21 19.69 -8.44
CA VAL A 143 11.89 20.17 -7.23
C VAL A 143 13.40 20.08 -7.41
N GLU A 144 14.12 20.98 -6.76
CA GLU A 144 15.58 20.85 -6.66
C GLU A 144 15.90 19.72 -5.68
N GLU A 145 16.69 18.74 -6.13
CA GLU A 145 17.08 17.58 -5.34
C GLU A 145 18.61 17.48 -5.25
N PRO A 146 19.21 17.87 -4.10
CA PRO A 146 20.65 17.84 -3.92
C PRO A 146 21.20 16.41 -3.85
N ASP A 147 22.49 16.24 -4.11
CA ASP A 147 23.17 14.93 -3.99
C ASP A 147 23.36 14.49 -2.53
N ALA A 148 23.34 15.44 -1.59
CA ALA A 148 23.45 15.20 -0.16
C ALA A 148 22.28 15.88 0.56
N PHE A 149 21.61 15.12 1.42
CA PHE A 149 20.45 15.57 2.18
C PHE A 149 20.31 14.75 3.46
N ASP A 150 19.63 15.33 4.44
CA ASP A 150 19.26 14.65 5.69
C ASP A 150 17.89 14.02 5.56
N VAL A 151 17.67 12.92 6.30
CA VAL A 151 16.40 12.18 6.36
C VAL A 151 16.07 11.86 7.81
N ILE A 152 14.78 11.70 8.10
CA ILE A 152 14.29 11.34 9.43
C ILE A 152 13.74 9.90 9.39
N PHE A 153 14.13 9.08 10.35
CA PHE A 153 13.59 7.72 10.49
C PHE A 153 13.02 7.54 11.89
N PHE A 154 11.74 7.15 11.96
CA PHE A 154 11.06 6.78 13.19
C PHE A 154 10.87 5.26 13.18
N GLY A 155 11.49 4.56 14.13
CA GLY A 155 11.29 3.12 14.31
C GLY A 155 10.37 2.86 15.49
N ASP A 156 9.40 1.96 15.28
CA ASP A 156 8.57 1.35 16.33
C ASP A 156 7.97 2.36 17.33
N PRO A 157 7.32 3.45 16.89
CA PRO A 157 6.74 4.43 17.80
C PRO A 157 5.64 3.82 18.70
N GLN A 158 4.84 2.89 18.19
CA GLN A 158 3.84 2.08 18.91
C GLN A 158 3.06 2.79 20.05
N PRO A 159 2.52 4.01 19.89
CA PRO A 159 1.66 4.57 20.92
C PRO A 159 0.39 3.72 21.05
N ARG A 160 0.00 3.44 22.30
CA ARG A 160 -1.19 2.62 22.61
C ARG A 160 -2.49 3.43 22.67
N ASP A 161 -2.38 4.73 22.91
CA ASP A 161 -3.52 5.62 23.07
C ASP A 161 -3.12 7.07 22.74
N GLN A 162 -4.11 7.98 22.76
CA GLN A 162 -3.87 9.40 22.48
C GLN A 162 -2.83 10.02 23.42
N LYS A 163 -2.74 9.57 24.67
CA LYS A 163 -1.80 10.14 25.64
C LYS A 163 -0.35 9.87 25.21
N GLU A 164 -0.08 8.70 24.64
CA GLU A 164 1.25 8.36 24.14
C GLU A 164 1.57 9.06 22.82
N ILE A 165 0.58 9.33 21.98
CA ILE A 165 0.73 10.24 20.85
C ILE A 165 1.12 11.65 21.34
N ASP A 166 0.48 12.14 22.41
CA ASP A 166 0.79 13.44 22.99
C ASP A 166 2.23 13.49 23.57
N TYR A 167 2.73 12.37 24.11
CA TYR A 167 4.14 12.26 24.51
C TYR A 167 5.08 12.33 23.31
N ILE A 168 4.80 11.61 22.22
CA ILE A 168 5.58 11.70 20.98
C ILE A 168 5.55 13.13 20.43
N ALA A 169 4.40 13.79 20.49
CA ALA A 169 4.24 15.17 20.07
C ALA A 169 5.19 16.10 20.83
N HIS A 170 5.16 16.04 22.16
CA HIS A 170 5.95 16.92 23.03
C HIS A 170 7.44 16.57 23.06
N ASP A 171 7.77 15.29 23.19
CA ASP A 171 9.15 14.86 23.46
C ASP A 171 9.99 14.67 22.18
N VAL A 172 9.35 14.55 21.01
CA VAL A 172 10.05 14.28 19.74
C VAL A 172 9.66 15.27 18.65
N VAL A 173 8.37 15.46 18.39
CA VAL A 173 7.92 16.25 17.23
C VAL A 173 8.22 17.73 17.41
N GLU A 174 8.03 18.31 18.60
CA GLU A 174 8.31 19.73 18.86
C GLU A 174 9.74 20.13 18.47
N ASP A 175 10.74 19.30 18.80
CA ASP A 175 12.14 19.55 18.48
C ASP A 175 12.46 19.42 16.98
N LEU A 176 11.60 18.73 16.21
CA LEU A 176 11.76 18.54 14.77
C LEU A 176 11.03 19.61 13.94
N VAL A 177 10.20 20.46 14.55
CA VAL A 177 9.52 21.54 13.83
C VAL A 177 10.56 22.49 13.19
N GLY A 178 10.51 22.61 11.86
CA GLY A 178 11.42 23.48 11.11
C GLY A 178 12.77 22.84 10.73
N VAL A 179 12.94 21.54 11.02
CA VAL A 179 14.09 20.73 10.58
C VAL A 179 14.29 20.84 9.06
N LYS A 180 15.54 20.72 8.62
CA LYS A 180 15.92 20.66 7.20
C LYS A 180 16.21 19.23 6.79
N ALA A 181 15.15 18.47 6.56
CA ALA A 181 15.23 17.10 6.01
C ALA A 181 14.51 17.05 4.66
N ALA A 182 14.96 16.15 3.78
CA ALA A 182 14.33 15.92 2.48
C ALA A 182 12.98 15.21 2.61
N PHE A 183 12.89 14.24 3.52
CA PHE A 183 11.69 13.50 3.87
C PHE A 183 11.90 12.74 5.18
N GLY A 184 10.81 12.18 5.73
CA GLY A 184 10.85 11.23 6.82
C GLY A 184 10.14 9.92 6.50
N VAL A 185 10.47 8.86 7.25
CA VAL A 185 9.84 7.55 7.13
C VAL A 185 9.57 6.96 8.53
N THR A 186 8.35 6.50 8.78
CA THR A 186 8.06 5.58 9.88
C THR A 186 8.28 4.15 9.42
N LEU A 187 9.08 3.37 10.14
CA LEU A 187 9.62 2.08 9.70
C LEU A 187 8.77 0.86 10.15
N GLY A 188 7.45 1.03 10.24
CA GLY A 188 6.55 0.00 10.77
C GLY A 188 6.30 0.15 12.26
N ASP A 189 5.30 -0.60 12.70
CA ASP A 189 4.76 -0.59 14.06
C ASP A 189 4.44 0.86 14.47
N ILE A 190 3.72 1.52 13.56
CA ILE A 190 3.33 2.93 13.61
C ILE A 190 2.44 3.16 14.83
N LEU A 191 1.51 2.24 15.07
CA LEU A 191 0.66 2.18 16.25
C LEU A 191 0.89 0.85 16.97
N PHE A 192 0.34 0.71 18.18
CA PHE A 192 0.35 -0.58 18.86
C PHE A 192 -0.67 -1.56 18.25
N ASP A 193 -1.97 -1.41 18.51
CA ASP A 193 -3.01 -2.26 17.87
C ASP A 193 -4.29 -1.47 17.55
N ASP A 194 -4.34 -0.17 17.87
CA ASP A 194 -5.53 0.67 17.71
C ASP A 194 -5.41 1.57 16.48
N LEU A 195 -5.76 1.03 15.30
CA LEU A 195 -5.64 1.73 14.02
C LEU A 195 -6.59 2.93 13.89
N SER A 196 -7.54 3.11 14.81
CA SER A 196 -8.38 4.31 14.85
C SER A 196 -7.58 5.60 15.14
N LEU A 197 -6.34 5.44 15.65
CA LEU A 197 -5.45 6.53 15.99
C LEU A 197 -4.59 7.03 14.83
N PHE A 198 -4.61 6.37 13.66
CA PHE A 198 -3.76 6.77 12.51
C PHE A 198 -3.93 8.25 12.17
N ASP A 199 -5.17 8.74 12.11
CA ASP A 199 -5.44 10.15 11.80
C ASP A 199 -4.83 11.11 12.83
N SER A 200 -4.85 10.73 14.12
CA SER A 200 -4.27 11.55 15.19
C SER A 200 -2.75 11.55 15.15
N PHE A 201 -2.16 10.37 14.91
CA PHE A 201 -0.73 10.20 14.75
C PHE A 201 -0.20 10.97 13.52
N ASN A 202 -0.89 10.86 12.39
CA ASN A 202 -0.56 11.55 11.15
C ASN A 202 -0.60 13.08 11.28
N ARG A 203 -1.63 13.62 11.93
CA ARG A 203 -1.68 15.07 12.23
C ARG A 203 -0.55 15.53 13.15
N THR A 204 -0.08 14.64 14.03
CA THR A 204 1.03 14.89 14.96
C THR A 204 2.34 14.93 14.19
N LEU A 205 2.70 13.89 13.44
CA LEU A 205 3.90 13.88 12.60
C LEU A 205 3.89 14.95 11.52
N GLY A 206 2.72 15.26 10.95
CA GLY A 206 2.57 16.34 9.97
C GLY A 206 3.03 17.70 10.46
N LYS A 207 3.12 17.94 11.78
CA LYS A 207 3.70 19.19 12.32
C LYS A 207 5.19 19.37 12.03
N ILE A 208 5.92 18.30 11.72
CA ILE A 208 7.34 18.36 11.32
C ILE A 208 7.49 19.16 10.02
N GLY A 209 6.51 19.05 9.11
CA GLY A 209 6.43 19.87 7.89
C GLY A 209 7.32 19.39 6.73
N VAL A 210 7.73 18.11 6.73
CA VAL A 210 8.49 17.48 5.64
C VAL A 210 7.66 16.35 5.02
N PRO A 211 7.90 15.98 3.74
CA PRO A 211 7.22 14.84 3.12
C PRO A 211 7.43 13.57 3.94
N TRP A 212 6.37 12.79 4.14
CA TRP A 212 6.41 11.59 4.98
C TRP A 212 5.97 10.34 4.23
N TYR A 213 6.62 9.24 4.53
CA TYR A 213 6.30 7.89 4.08
C TYR A 213 6.15 6.97 5.29
N ASN A 214 5.42 5.88 5.13
CA ASN A 214 5.28 4.87 6.15
C ASN A 214 5.57 3.50 5.53
N VAL A 215 6.04 2.60 6.37
CA VAL A 215 6.14 1.17 6.11
C VAL A 215 5.22 0.49 7.10
N ILE A 216 4.57 -0.59 6.69
CA ILE A 216 3.70 -1.37 7.56
C ILE A 216 4.51 -2.22 8.54
N GLY A 217 4.05 -2.32 9.79
CA GLY A 217 4.54 -3.30 10.76
C GLY A 217 3.48 -4.34 11.14
N ASN A 218 3.88 -5.33 11.94
CA ASN A 218 2.97 -6.42 12.33
C ASN A 218 1.89 -5.99 13.33
N HIS A 219 2.00 -4.77 13.84
CA HIS A 219 1.04 -4.10 14.72
C HIS A 219 0.07 -3.17 13.97
N ASP A 220 0.33 -2.92 12.68
CA ASP A 220 -0.43 -1.99 11.85
C ASP A 220 -1.53 -2.69 11.02
N ILE A 221 -2.04 -3.84 11.49
CA ILE A 221 -2.96 -4.74 10.77
C ILE A 221 -4.28 -5.00 11.50
N ASN A 222 -5.30 -5.43 10.75
CA ASN A 222 -6.56 -5.95 11.26
C ASN A 222 -6.39 -7.41 11.71
N PHE A 223 -6.13 -7.64 13.00
CA PHE A 223 -5.96 -8.99 13.56
C PHE A 223 -7.16 -9.92 13.39
N ALA A 224 -8.37 -9.38 13.25
CA ALA A 224 -9.59 -10.14 13.03
C ALA A 224 -9.85 -10.47 11.55
N SER A 225 -8.95 -10.10 10.64
CA SER A 225 -9.10 -10.39 9.21
C SER A 225 -9.09 -11.90 8.93
N GLU A 226 -9.78 -12.32 7.87
CA GLU A 226 -9.95 -13.74 7.53
C GLU A 226 -8.63 -14.38 7.05
N ASN A 227 -7.73 -13.58 6.49
CA ASN A 227 -6.44 -14.00 5.98
C ASN A 227 -5.42 -12.84 6.00
N ASP A 228 -4.17 -13.18 5.70
CA ASP A 228 -3.04 -12.23 5.66
C ASP A 228 -3.22 -11.17 4.57
N GLU A 229 -3.70 -11.56 3.38
CA GLU A 229 -3.90 -10.69 2.22
C GLU A 229 -4.90 -9.55 2.46
N LEU A 230 -5.81 -9.71 3.43
CA LEU A 230 -6.84 -8.72 3.79
C LEU A 230 -6.54 -8.06 5.14
N SER A 231 -5.36 -8.28 5.73
CA SER A 231 -5.06 -7.79 7.07
C SER A 231 -4.62 -6.32 7.08
N ASP A 232 -4.02 -5.85 5.99
CA ASP A 232 -3.45 -4.51 5.83
C ASP A 232 -4.41 -3.48 5.21
N GLU A 233 -5.67 -3.84 4.95
CA GLU A 233 -6.68 -2.99 4.30
C GLU A 233 -6.82 -1.57 4.90
N THR A 234 -6.67 -1.43 6.22
CA THR A 234 -6.67 -0.12 6.89
C THR A 234 -5.38 0.66 6.61
N TYR A 235 -4.23 -0.01 6.60
CA TYR A 235 -2.95 0.59 6.21
C TYR A 235 -3.00 1.03 4.74
N GLU A 236 -3.47 0.17 3.83
CA GLU A 236 -3.61 0.50 2.40
C GLU A 236 -4.48 1.74 2.20
N ARG A 237 -5.64 1.80 2.87
CA ARG A 237 -6.50 2.99 2.83
C ARG A 237 -5.75 4.25 3.26
N VAL A 238 -4.98 4.18 4.34
CA VAL A 238 -4.38 5.36 4.98
C VAL A 238 -3.07 5.79 4.33
N TYR A 239 -2.25 4.87 3.84
CA TYR A 239 -0.88 5.14 3.36
C TYR A 239 -0.60 4.64 1.94
N GLY A 240 -1.36 3.66 1.45
CA GLY A 240 -1.17 3.06 0.12
C GLY A 240 -0.32 1.78 0.15
N PRO A 241 0.49 1.54 -0.90
CA PRO A 241 1.22 0.29 -1.07
C PRO A 241 2.36 0.11 -0.05
#